data_AF-A0A7C1FEB1-F1
#
_entry.id   AF-A0A7C1FEB1-F1
#
_cell.length_a   1.000
_cell.length_b   1.000
_cell.length_c   1.000
_cell.angle_alpha   90.00
_cell.angle_beta   90.00
_cell.angle_gamma   90.00
#
_symmetry.space_group_name_H-M   'P 1'
#
loop_
_entity.id
_entity.type
_entity.pdbx_description
1 polymer ?
#
loop_
_entity_poly.entity_id
_entity_poly.type
_entity_poly.pdbx_seq_one_letter_code
_entity_poly.pdbx_strand_id
1 'polypeptide(L)'
;MKFTDGYWQMRPGVTPHYPAQVHEVQVGPDALTVYAPTRRLRGRGDTLNLPLLTVRLSSPMPNVVRVQLWHHKGSRPPRPQFELKPQPAPPIEIHDDEQAATLTSGRLTARVLKAGDWRIEFRDGDRILTSSGWRAMAMLDTPEGRFMREQL
;
A
#
# COMPACT_ATOMS: atom_id res chain seq x y z
N MET A 1 1.88 -10.80 15.93
CA MET A 1 3.09 -11.58 15.59
C MET A 1 4.30 -10.66 15.64
N LYS A 2 5.44 -11.11 16.18
CA LYS A 2 6.69 -10.32 16.20
C LYS A 2 7.57 -10.76 15.03
N PHE A 3 7.93 -9.82 14.15
CA PHE A 3 8.81 -10.06 13.00
C PHE A 3 10.23 -9.53 13.23
N THR A 4 10.37 -8.51 14.06
CA THR A 4 11.66 -7.91 14.43
C THR A 4 12.16 -8.45 15.77
N ASP A 5 13.47 -8.42 15.95
CA ASP A 5 14.16 -8.61 17.22
C ASP A 5 14.78 -7.27 17.65
N GLY A 6 13.97 -6.48 18.36
CA GLY A 6 14.29 -5.08 18.63
C GLY A 6 14.14 -4.18 17.40
N TYR A 7 14.89 -3.08 17.39
CA TYR A 7 14.85 -2.07 16.33
C TYR A 7 15.77 -2.40 15.14
N TRP A 8 16.87 -3.10 15.41
CA TRP A 8 17.98 -3.25 14.46
C TRP A 8 17.91 -4.53 13.62
N GLN A 9 17.25 -5.57 14.14
CA GLN A 9 17.34 -6.92 13.57
C GLN A 9 15.96 -7.48 13.25
N MET A 10 15.92 -8.30 12.21
CA MET A 10 14.80 -9.19 11.95
C MET A 10 14.98 -10.47 12.76
N ARG A 11 13.89 -11.13 13.14
CA ARG A 11 13.99 -12.45 13.79
C ARG A 11 14.62 -13.46 12.81
N PRO A 12 15.33 -14.48 13.32
CA PRO A 12 15.94 -15.50 12.47
C PRO A 12 14.95 -16.09 11.46
N GLY A 13 15.35 -16.16 10.19
CA GLY A 13 14.53 -16.68 9.09
C GLY A 13 13.49 -15.71 8.53
N VAL A 14 13.32 -14.51 9.09
CA VAL A 14 12.39 -13.50 8.57
C VAL A 14 13.08 -12.61 7.55
N THR A 15 12.60 -12.65 6.31
CA THR A 15 13.07 -11.78 5.21
C THR A 15 11.98 -10.78 4.83
N PRO A 16 12.16 -9.49 5.12
CA PRO A 16 11.19 -8.47 4.74
C PRO A 16 11.43 -7.96 3.32
N HIS A 17 10.33 -7.68 2.64
CA HIS A 17 10.30 -7.01 1.34
C HIS A 17 9.40 -5.79 1.46
N TYR A 18 10.02 -4.61 1.47
CA TYR A 18 9.36 -3.32 1.65
C TYR A 18 9.16 -2.65 0.29
N PRO A 19 8.03 -1.98 0.03
CA PRO A 19 7.91 -1.14 -1.16
C PRO A 19 8.97 -0.02 -1.09
N ALA A 20 9.76 0.12 -2.15
CA ALA A 20 10.88 1.06 -2.19
C ALA A 20 10.50 2.40 -2.82
N GLN A 21 9.70 2.37 -3.89
CA GLN A 21 9.23 3.55 -4.62
C GLN A 21 7.92 3.24 -5.33
N VAL A 22 7.25 4.27 -5.83
CA VAL A 22 6.20 4.11 -6.84
C VAL A 22 6.87 3.78 -8.18
N HIS A 23 6.39 2.75 -8.87
CA HIS A 23 6.80 2.46 -10.25
C HIS A 23 5.73 2.88 -11.25
N GLU A 24 4.47 2.53 -10.99
CA GLU A 24 3.35 2.84 -11.85
C GLU A 24 2.10 3.10 -11.00
N VAL A 25 1.27 4.01 -11.49
CA VAL A 25 -0.06 4.31 -10.94
C VAL A 25 -1.09 4.07 -12.03
N GLN A 26 -2.16 3.36 -11.69
CA GLN A 26 -3.32 3.13 -12.55
C GLN A 26 -4.56 3.72 -11.89
N VAL A 27 -5.14 4.72 -12.54
CA VAL A 27 -6.40 5.34 -12.15
C VAL A 27 -7.55 4.55 -12.77
N GLY A 28 -8.40 3.98 -11.91
CA GLY A 28 -9.66 3.37 -12.29
C GLY A 28 -10.86 4.27 -11.94
N PRO A 29 -12.09 3.85 -12.29
CA PRO A 29 -13.28 4.64 -12.02
C PRO A 29 -13.61 4.78 -10.52
N ASP A 30 -13.24 3.78 -9.71
CA ASP A 30 -13.59 3.70 -8.27
C ASP A 30 -12.37 3.43 -7.37
N ALA A 31 -11.16 3.45 -7.93
CA ALA A 31 -9.96 3.06 -7.22
C ALA A 31 -8.68 3.59 -7.85
N LEU A 32 -7.69 3.78 -6.99
CA LEU A 32 -6.32 4.08 -7.36
C LEU A 32 -5.46 2.84 -7.08
N THR A 33 -4.79 2.31 -8.11
CA THR A 33 -3.89 1.16 -7.96
C THR A 33 -2.45 1.62 -8.15
N VAL A 34 -1.57 1.21 -7.24
CA VAL A 34 -0.15 1.57 -7.26
C VAL A 34 0.69 0.30 -7.25
N TYR A 35 1.67 0.25 -8.15
CA TYR A 35 2.64 -0.83 -8.25
C TYR A 35 3.97 -0.37 -7.66
N ALA A 36 4.42 -1.08 -6.62
CA ALA A 36 5.53 -0.68 -5.79
C ALA A 36 6.58 -1.80 -5.72
N PRO A 37 7.69 -1.70 -6.47
CA PRO A 37 8.78 -2.66 -6.41
C PRO A 37 9.43 -2.66 -5.04
N THR A 38 9.97 -3.80 -4.64
CA THR A 38 10.60 -3.97 -3.32
C THR A 38 12.07 -3.55 -3.27
N ARG A 39 12.55 -2.98 -4.39
CA ARG A 39 13.89 -2.41 -4.55
C ARG A 39 13.80 -1.18 -5.45
N ARG A 40 14.67 -0.20 -5.20
CA ARG A 40 14.79 1.02 -6.03
C ARG A 40 15.20 0.63 -7.45
N LEU A 41 14.49 1.17 -8.44
CA LEU A 41 14.75 0.97 -9.86
C LEU A 41 15.62 2.11 -10.37
N ARG A 42 16.83 1.81 -10.85
CA ARG A 42 17.76 2.79 -11.45
C ARG A 42 17.78 2.72 -12.97
N GLY A 43 17.35 1.60 -13.53
CA GLY A 43 17.22 1.40 -14.98
C GLY A 43 16.37 0.18 -15.30
N ARG A 44 16.19 -0.09 -16.60
CA ARG A 44 15.32 -1.19 -17.07
C ARG A 44 15.77 -2.57 -16.58
N GLY A 45 17.07 -2.79 -16.38
CA GLY A 45 17.56 -4.07 -15.82
C GLY A 45 17.05 -4.35 -14.41
N ASP A 46 16.69 -3.32 -13.64
CA ASP A 46 16.19 -3.47 -12.29
C ASP A 46 14.73 -3.92 -12.22
N THR A 47 13.99 -3.86 -13.34
CA THR A 47 12.57 -4.25 -13.37
C THR A 47 12.36 -5.76 -13.42
N LEU A 48 13.44 -6.54 -13.34
CA LEU A 48 13.43 -8.01 -13.40
C LEU A 48 13.88 -8.59 -12.05
N ASN A 49 13.44 -9.82 -11.77
CA ASN A 49 13.88 -10.62 -10.61
C ASN A 49 13.66 -9.93 -9.24
N LEU A 50 12.56 -9.20 -9.07
CA LEU A 50 12.18 -8.60 -7.79
C LEU A 50 10.69 -8.76 -7.48
N PRO A 51 10.31 -8.93 -6.21
CA PRO A 51 8.92 -8.84 -5.80
C PRO A 51 8.32 -7.46 -6.05
N LEU A 52 7.05 -7.45 -6.46
CA LEU A 52 6.24 -6.26 -6.67
C LEU A 52 5.04 -6.30 -5.71
N LEU A 53 4.82 -5.22 -4.96
CA LEU A 53 3.63 -5.05 -4.16
C LEU A 53 2.59 -4.25 -4.94
N THR A 54 1.36 -4.75 -4.95
CA THR A 54 0.21 -4.02 -5.50
C THR A 54 -0.60 -3.44 -4.36
N VAL A 55 -0.77 -2.12 -4.37
CA VAL A 55 -1.63 -1.39 -3.42
C VAL A 55 -2.85 -0.88 -4.16
N ARG A 56 -4.06 -1.19 -3.68
CA ARG A 56 -5.31 -0.60 -4.18
C ARG A 56 -5.96 0.22 -3.09
N LEU A 57 -6.18 1.49 -3.39
CA LEU A 57 -6.94 2.43 -2.59
C LEU A 57 -8.34 2.55 -3.20
N SER A 58 -9.36 2.48 -2.36
CA SER A 58 -10.78 2.63 -2.74
C SER A 58 -11.57 3.17 -1.56
N SER A 59 -12.84 3.49 -1.74
CA SER A 59 -13.71 3.99 -0.67
C SER A 59 -15.01 3.21 -0.60
N PRO A 60 -15.30 2.49 0.49
CA PRO A 60 -16.58 1.80 0.67
C PRO A 60 -17.69 2.72 1.21
N MET A 61 -17.35 3.88 1.78
CA MET A 61 -18.27 4.87 2.36
C MET A 61 -17.55 6.22 2.57
N PRO A 62 -18.28 7.34 2.76
CA PRO A 62 -17.65 8.65 2.96
C PRO A 62 -16.64 8.66 4.11
N ASN A 63 -15.51 9.35 3.94
CA ASN A 63 -14.44 9.47 4.94
C ASN A 63 -13.75 8.15 5.32
N VAL A 64 -13.85 7.12 4.45
CA VAL A 64 -13.15 5.85 4.64
C VAL A 64 -12.34 5.51 3.41
N VAL A 65 -11.05 5.28 3.60
CA VAL A 65 -10.17 4.72 2.57
C VAL A 65 -9.86 3.27 2.91
N ARG A 66 -10.30 2.36 2.04
CA ARG A 66 -9.89 0.96 2.07
C ARG A 66 -8.55 0.82 1.36
N VAL A 67 -7.55 0.37 2.10
CA VAL A 67 -6.22 0.00 1.59
C VAL A 67 -6.16 -1.51 1.46
N GLN A 68 -5.83 -2.00 0.27
CA GLN A 68 -5.61 -3.42 0.02
C GLN A 68 -4.19 -3.60 -0.52
N LEU A 69 -3.45 -4.54 0.06
CA LEU A 69 -2.04 -4.79 -0.28
C LEU A 69 -1.88 -6.27 -0.67
N TRP A 70 -1.31 -6.53 -1.84
CA TRP A 70 -1.05 -7.88 -2.33
C TRP A 70 0.38 -8.05 -2.83
N HIS A 71 0.92 -9.25 -2.65
CA HIS A 71 2.02 -9.75 -3.47
C HIS A 71 1.48 -10.62 -4.62
N HIS A 72 0.85 -11.76 -4.29
CA HIS A 72 0.20 -12.63 -5.26
C HIS A 72 -1.33 -12.50 -5.18
N LYS A 73 -1.99 -12.35 -6.33
CA LYS A 73 -3.47 -12.33 -6.43
C LYS A 73 -4.09 -13.66 -6.89
N GLY A 74 -3.27 -14.66 -7.22
CA GLY A 74 -3.73 -15.95 -7.76
C GLY A 74 -4.23 -16.95 -6.71
N SER A 75 -4.06 -16.67 -5.42
CA SER A 75 -4.55 -17.54 -4.35
C SER A 75 -6.06 -17.44 -4.18
N ARG A 76 -6.70 -18.55 -3.79
CA ARG A 76 -8.12 -18.54 -3.42
C ARG A 76 -8.32 -17.61 -2.20
N PRO A 77 -9.25 -16.66 -2.24
CA PRO A 77 -9.48 -15.76 -1.11
C PRO A 77 -9.89 -16.56 0.14
N PRO A 78 -9.30 -16.28 1.32
CA PRO A 78 -9.70 -16.95 2.54
C PRO A 78 -11.16 -16.63 2.85
N ARG A 79 -11.86 -17.60 3.44
CA ARG A 79 -13.23 -17.50 3.92
C ARG A 79 -13.32 -18.09 5.34
N PRO A 80 -14.25 -17.61 6.18
CA PRO A 80 -15.24 -16.56 5.92
C PRO A 80 -14.62 -15.17 5.81
N GLN A 81 -15.36 -14.22 5.22
CA GLN A 81 -15.00 -12.81 5.17
C GLN A 81 -16.04 -12.01 5.94
N PHE A 82 -15.64 -10.87 6.50
CA PHE A 82 -16.60 -9.94 7.07
C PHE A 82 -17.59 -9.47 6.00
N GLU A 83 -18.87 -9.47 6.34
CA GLU A 83 -19.89 -8.80 5.53
C GLU A 83 -19.67 -7.29 5.65
N LEU A 84 -19.25 -6.66 4.56
CA LEU A 84 -19.09 -5.21 4.50
C LEU A 84 -20.39 -4.59 4.00
N LYS A 85 -20.84 -3.53 4.67
CA LYS A 85 -22.03 -2.74 4.27
C LYS A 85 -21.57 -1.44 3.61
N PRO A 86 -21.25 -1.45 2.29
CA PRO A 86 -20.90 -0.21 1.62
C PRO A 86 -22.09 0.73 1.66
N GLN A 87 -21.81 2.01 1.89
CA GLN A 87 -22.82 3.05 1.75
C GLN A 87 -22.72 3.64 0.35
N PRO A 88 -23.80 4.24 -0.18
CA PRO A 88 -23.68 5.12 -1.34
C PRO A 88 -22.64 6.19 -1.02
N ALA A 89 -21.43 6.03 -1.56
CA ALA A 89 -20.38 7.00 -1.35
C ALA A 89 -20.63 8.19 -2.31
N PRO A 90 -20.38 9.44 -1.90
CA PRO A 90 -20.16 10.49 -2.86
C PRO A 90 -19.05 10.04 -3.83
N PRO A 91 -19.04 10.54 -5.08
CA PRO A 91 -17.97 10.24 -6.01
C PRO A 91 -16.62 10.46 -5.32
N ILE A 92 -15.75 9.47 -5.35
CA ILE A 92 -14.37 9.68 -4.92
C ILE A 92 -13.70 10.60 -5.93
N GLU A 93 -12.82 11.47 -5.44
CA GLU A 93 -11.98 12.28 -6.30
C GLU A 93 -10.62 11.61 -6.40
N ILE A 94 -10.20 11.27 -7.62
CA ILE A 94 -8.87 10.75 -7.89
C ILE A 94 -8.12 11.79 -8.72
N HIS A 95 -6.94 12.17 -8.25
CA HIS A 95 -6.02 13.04 -8.99
C HIS A 95 -4.68 12.32 -9.15
N ASP A 96 -4.07 12.47 -10.32
CA ASP A 96 -2.77 11.89 -10.61
C ASP A 96 -1.90 12.91 -11.35
N ASP A 97 -0.91 13.46 -10.66
CA ASP A 97 0.06 14.40 -11.21
C ASP A 97 1.49 13.87 -11.09
N GLU A 98 2.48 14.69 -11.44
CA GLU A 98 3.90 14.29 -11.38
C GLU A 98 4.40 14.05 -9.95
N GLN A 99 3.83 14.73 -8.95
CA GLN A 99 4.29 14.70 -7.57
C GLN A 99 3.61 13.59 -6.77
N ALA A 100 2.32 13.39 -6.98
CA ALA A 100 1.51 12.47 -6.19
C ALA A 100 0.28 11.93 -6.94
N ALA A 101 -0.17 10.77 -6.47
CA ALA A 101 -1.47 10.22 -6.78
C ALA A 101 -2.36 10.28 -5.54
N THR A 102 -3.57 10.81 -5.65
CA THR A 102 -4.49 10.97 -4.51
C THR A 102 -5.81 10.28 -4.74
N LEU A 103 -6.41 9.77 -3.66
CA LEU A 103 -7.80 9.35 -3.61
C LEU A 103 -8.46 10.03 -2.41
N THR A 104 -9.48 10.84 -2.66
CA THR A 104 -10.23 11.57 -1.65
C THR A 104 -11.64 11.02 -1.51
N SER A 105 -12.03 10.73 -0.27
CA SER A 105 -13.39 10.31 0.12
C SER A 105 -13.89 11.25 1.21
N GLY A 106 -14.82 12.16 0.85
CA GLY A 106 -15.23 13.23 1.76
C GLY A 106 -14.05 14.13 2.12
N ARG A 107 -13.67 14.15 3.39
CA ARG A 107 -12.52 14.92 3.91
C ARG A 107 -11.22 14.14 3.96
N LEU A 108 -11.28 12.80 3.88
CA LEU A 108 -10.12 11.94 4.01
C LEU A 108 -9.45 11.74 2.65
N THR A 109 -8.18 12.13 2.54
CA THR A 109 -7.35 11.90 1.36
C THR A 109 -6.24 10.92 1.66
N ALA A 110 -6.10 9.88 0.84
CA ALA A 110 -4.88 9.07 0.76
C ALA A 110 -4.00 9.62 -0.37
N ARG A 111 -2.81 10.12 -0.02
CA ARG A 111 -1.84 10.70 -0.94
C ARG A 111 -0.61 9.81 -1.05
N VAL A 112 -0.38 9.23 -2.22
CA VAL A 112 0.80 8.44 -2.54
C VAL A 112 1.84 9.34 -3.19
N LEU A 113 3.00 9.51 -2.57
CA LEU A 113 4.09 10.31 -3.14
C LEU A 113 4.79 9.52 -4.25
N LYS A 114 4.94 10.14 -5.43
CA LYS A 114 5.61 9.51 -6.58
C LYS A 114 7.13 9.69 -6.56
N ALA A 115 7.59 10.81 -6.00
CA ALA A 115 9.02 11.11 -5.88
C ALA A 115 9.63 10.52 -4.61
N GLY A 116 10.88 10.04 -4.71
CA GLY A 116 11.67 9.61 -3.56
C GLY A 116 11.36 8.20 -3.08
N ASP A 117 11.36 8.00 -1.77
CA ASP A 117 11.04 6.73 -1.11
C ASP A 117 9.52 6.55 -0.99
N TRP A 118 9.08 5.29 -0.95
CA TRP A 118 7.69 4.94 -0.75
C TRP A 118 7.07 5.65 0.46
N ARG A 119 5.94 6.33 0.23
CA ARG A 119 5.14 6.96 1.28
C ARG A 119 3.70 7.14 0.85
N ILE A 120 2.78 6.74 1.73
CA ILE A 120 1.37 7.08 1.68
C ILE A 120 1.05 7.95 2.90
N GLU A 121 0.42 9.09 2.67
CA GLU A 121 -0.07 9.99 3.71
C GLU A 121 -1.59 9.94 3.75
N PHE A 122 -2.16 9.80 4.94
CA PHE A 122 -3.60 9.91 5.17
C PHE A 122 -3.88 11.28 5.79
N ARG A 123 -4.69 12.10 5.14
CA ARG A 123 -4.84 13.53 5.43
C ARG A 123 -6.30 13.93 5.59
N ASP A 124 -6.55 14.93 6.44
CA ASP A 124 -7.80 15.70 6.51
C ASP A 124 -7.45 17.15 6.14
N GLY A 125 -7.75 17.52 4.89
CA GLY A 125 -7.20 18.73 4.27
C GLY A 125 -5.66 18.76 4.31
N ASP A 126 -5.09 19.81 4.87
CA ASP A 126 -3.63 19.97 4.97
C ASP A 126 -3.00 19.15 6.10
N ARG A 127 -3.79 18.65 7.06
CA ARG A 127 -3.27 17.93 8.22
C ARG A 127 -3.02 16.46 7.89
N ILE A 128 -1.79 15.99 8.09
CA ILE A 128 -1.47 14.55 8.08
C ILE A 128 -1.98 13.92 9.38
N LEU A 129 -2.83 12.91 9.26
CA LEU A 129 -3.38 12.13 10.39
C LEU A 129 -2.45 10.97 10.76
N THR A 130 -1.98 10.23 9.76
CA THR A 130 -0.97 9.16 9.85
C THR A 130 -0.34 8.93 8.48
N SER A 131 0.72 8.14 8.41
CA SER A 131 1.39 7.79 7.16
C SER A 131 1.97 6.38 7.21
N SER A 132 1.92 5.66 6.09
CA SER A 132 2.73 4.46 5.86
C SER A 132 3.95 4.86 5.04
N GLY A 133 5.12 4.91 5.68
CA GLY A 133 6.38 5.26 5.04
C GLY A 133 7.40 4.12 5.04
N TRP A 134 8.66 4.50 5.21
CA TRP A 134 9.80 3.59 5.27
C TRP A 134 9.55 2.40 6.20
N ARG A 135 9.66 1.19 5.65
CA ARG A 135 9.50 -0.09 6.37
C ARG A 135 8.18 -0.22 7.16
N ALA A 136 7.11 0.47 6.78
CA ALA A 136 5.79 0.31 7.38
C ALA A 136 5.06 -0.91 6.75
N MET A 137 4.67 -0.78 5.49
CA MET A 137 4.16 -1.88 4.67
C MET A 137 5.25 -2.90 4.32
N ALA A 138 4.93 -4.18 4.43
CA ALA A 138 5.85 -5.24 4.02
C ALA A 138 5.13 -6.53 3.60
N MET A 139 5.74 -7.25 2.66
CA MET A 139 5.64 -8.71 2.60
C MET A 139 6.78 -9.31 3.41
N LEU A 140 6.52 -10.34 4.19
CA LEU A 140 7.49 -11.00 5.05
C LEU A 140 7.50 -12.48 4.70
N ASP A 141 8.63 -12.98 4.23
CA ASP A 141 8.89 -14.43 4.15
C ASP A 141 9.39 -14.89 5.52
N THR A 142 8.77 -15.94 6.07
CA THR A 142 9.10 -16.50 7.39
C THR A 142 9.11 -18.03 7.30
N PRO A 143 9.72 -18.74 8.27
CA PRO A 143 9.65 -20.20 8.34
C PRO A 143 8.22 -20.76 8.38
N GLU A 144 7.26 -20.00 8.94
CA GLU A 144 5.85 -20.39 9.06
C GLU A 144 5.01 -20.03 7.84
N GLY A 145 5.60 -19.35 6.85
CA GLY A 145 4.94 -18.91 5.63
C GLY A 145 5.07 -17.41 5.39
N ARG A 146 4.25 -16.90 4.46
CA ARG A 146 4.31 -15.51 4.02
C ARG A 146 3.24 -14.66 4.68
N PHE A 147 3.63 -13.51 5.21
CA PHE A 147 2.74 -12.56 5.86
C PHE A 147 2.76 -11.21 5.17
N MET A 148 1.62 -10.51 5.21
CA MET A 148 1.53 -9.08 4.87
C MET A 148 1.45 -8.29 6.18
N ARG A 149 2.11 -7.13 6.24
CA ARG A 149 2.13 -6.28 7.43
C ARG A 149 2.01 -4.81 7.05
N GLU A 150 1.40 -4.04 7.94
CA GLU A 150 1.38 -2.58 7.97
C GLU A 150 1.72 -2.08 9.39
N GLN A 151 2.26 -0.86 9.49
CA GLN A 151 2.49 -0.09 10.72
C GLN A 151 2.15 1.40 10.47
N LEU A 152 1.13 1.93 11.16
CA LEU A 152 0.62 3.32 11.03
C LEU A 152 0.76 4.11 12.33
#